data_AF-A0A6J0NWY1-F1
#
_entry.id   AF-A0A6J0NWY1-F1
#
_cell.length_a   1.000
_cell.length_b   1.000
_cell.length_c   1.000
_cell.angle_alpha   90.00
_cell.angle_beta   90.00
_cell.angle_gamma   90.00
#
_symmetry.space_group_name_H-M   'P 1'
#
loop_
_entity.id
_entity.type
_entity.pdbx_description
1 polymer ?
#
loop_
_entity_poly.entity_id
_entity_poly.type
_entity_poly.pdbx_seq_one_letter_code
_entity_poly.pdbx_strand_id
1 'polypeptide(L)'
;MASQFFKPSANATSGGGDAVYVAAVPLRATSGPPQLIMSMAYSLNIRNLQHFLVLIKPSSSIPQEVIVFDFQPVNPESIDAAISILSGKSVPGILKV
;
A
#
# COMPACT_ATOMS: atom_id res chain seq x y z
N MET A 1 12.29 18.18 -2.10
CA MET A 1 12.46 17.71 -0.71
C MET A 1 12.12 16.21 -0.71
N ALA A 2 13.13 15.35 -0.86
CA ALA A 2 12.92 13.89 -0.95
C ALA A 2 12.58 13.33 0.44
N SER A 3 11.55 12.50 0.52
CA SER A 3 11.00 11.96 1.76
C SER A 3 12.02 11.09 2.51
N GLN A 4 12.37 11.49 3.72
CA GLN A 4 13.24 10.75 4.66
C GLN A 4 12.54 9.54 5.31
N PHE A 5 11.40 9.07 4.77
CA PHE A 5 10.56 8.05 5.42
C PHE A 5 10.98 6.61 5.14
N PHE A 6 11.95 6.37 4.25
CA PHE A 6 12.44 5.02 3.95
C PHE A 6 13.92 4.90 4.31
N LYS A 7 14.19 4.34 5.50
CA LYS A 7 15.47 3.68 5.78
C LYS A 7 15.26 2.18 5.61
N PRO A 8 15.67 1.59 4.46
CA PRO A 8 15.60 0.15 4.30
C PRO A 8 16.42 -0.54 5.41
N SER A 9 15.78 -1.44 6.16
CA SER A 9 16.46 -2.26 7.16
C SER A 9 17.36 -3.27 6.45
N ALA A 10 18.65 -3.26 6.77
CA ALA A 10 19.70 -4.05 6.14
C ALA A 10 19.71 -5.54 6.54
N ASN A 11 18.53 -6.12 6.85
CA ASN A 11 18.40 -7.56 7.08
C ASN A 11 18.07 -8.34 5.78
N ALA A 12 18.40 -7.78 4.62
CA ALA A 12 18.42 -8.53 3.38
C ALA A 12 19.61 -9.50 3.44
N THR A 13 19.32 -10.77 3.70
CA THR A 13 20.24 -11.89 3.61
C THR A 13 21.17 -11.75 2.41
N SER A 14 22.47 -11.80 2.67
CA SER A 14 23.57 -11.75 1.70
C SER A 14 23.62 -13.00 0.82
N GLY A 15 22.63 -13.17 -0.05
CA GLY A 15 22.60 -14.14 -1.14
C GLY A 15 22.07 -13.43 -2.38
N GLY A 16 22.58 -13.76 -3.57
CA GLY A 16 22.35 -13.01 -4.82
C GLY A 16 20.91 -12.98 -5.38
N GLY A 17 19.88 -13.11 -4.54
CA GLY A 17 18.47 -12.96 -4.90
C GLY A 17 17.94 -11.53 -4.73
N ASP A 18 16.73 -11.30 -5.23
CA ASP A 18 16.07 -10.00 -5.20
C ASP A 18 15.78 -9.54 -3.77
N ALA A 19 15.96 -8.24 -3.49
CA ALA A 19 15.64 -7.66 -2.20
C ALA A 19 14.15 -7.29 -2.15
N VAL A 20 13.43 -7.81 -1.16
CA VAL A 20 12.00 -7.56 -0.97
C VAL A 20 11.79 -6.61 0.21
N TYR A 21 11.01 -5.56 -0.03
CA TYR A 21 10.65 -4.56 0.97
C TYR A 21 9.13 -4.47 1.08
N VAL A 22 8.64 -4.13 2.28
CA VAL A 22 7.23 -3.79 2.50
C VAL A 22 7.17 -2.32 2.88
N ALA A 23 6.47 -1.53 2.09
CA ALA A 23 6.16 -0.15 2.39
C ALA A 23 4.77 -0.05 3.02
N ALA A 24 4.65 0.82 4.02
CA ALA A 24 3.37 1.22 4.58
C ALA A 24 3.14 2.70 4.27
N VAL A 25 2.01 3.03 3.65
CA VAL A 25 1.58 4.40 3.38
C VAL A 25 0.20 4.64 3.96
N PRO A 26 -0.20 5.89 4.27
CA PRO A 26 -1.55 6.17 4.74
C PRO A 26 -2.58 5.67 3.72
N LEU A 27 -3.60 4.95 4.18
CA LEU A 27 -4.66 4.45 3.30
C LEU A 27 -5.40 5.64 2.68
N ARG A 28 -5.58 5.59 1.36
CA ARG A 28 -6.31 6.60 0.57
C ARG A 28 -7.47 5.93 -0.16
N ALA A 29 -8.54 6.69 -0.34
CA ALA A 29 -9.65 6.31 -1.21
C ALA A 29 -9.58 7.12 -2.51
N THR A 30 -10.17 6.57 -3.58
CA THR A 30 -10.39 7.29 -4.84
C THR A 30 -11.31 8.48 -4.63
N SER A 31 -11.26 9.45 -5.56
CA SER A 31 -12.17 10.59 -5.55
C SER A 31 -13.63 10.15 -5.59
N GLY A 32 -14.50 10.86 -4.87
CA GLY A 32 -15.93 10.57 -4.85
C GLY A 32 -16.41 10.05 -3.49
N PRO A 33 -17.53 9.30 -3.43
CA PRO A 33 -18.13 8.86 -2.18
C PRO A 33 -17.18 8.12 -1.20
N PRO A 34 -16.28 7.22 -1.66
CA PRO A 34 -15.29 6.59 -0.79
C PRO A 34 -14.35 7.57 -0.07
N GLN A 35 -14.02 8.70 -0.69
CA GLN A 35 -13.18 9.75 -0.09
C GLN A 35 -13.85 10.38 1.13
N LEU A 36 -15.17 10.63 1.06
CA LEU A 36 -15.95 11.17 2.18
C LEU A 36 -15.95 10.20 3.36
N ILE A 37 -16.11 8.91 3.09
CA ILE A 37 -16.12 7.87 4.11
C ILE A 37 -14.74 7.77 4.79
N MET A 38 -13.65 7.78 4.01
CA MET A 38 -12.31 7.79 4.56
C MET A 38 -12.00 9.08 5.33
N SER A 39 -12.49 10.25 4.88
CA SER A 39 -12.27 11.50 5.60
C SER A 39 -13.02 11.53 6.93
N MET A 40 -14.23 10.93 7.00
CA MET A 40 -14.95 10.70 8.25
C MET A 40 -14.18 9.75 9.16
N ALA A 41 -13.64 8.65 8.64
CA ALA A 41 -12.84 7.71 9.43
C ALA A 41 -11.62 8.37 10.08
N TYR A 42 -10.87 9.18 9.30
CA TYR A 42 -9.76 9.96 9.85
C TYR A 42 -10.22 11.02 10.86
N SER A 43 -11.37 11.68 10.62
CA SER A 43 -11.94 12.68 11.55
C SER A 43 -12.40 12.06 12.87
N LEU A 44 -12.89 10.82 12.84
CA LEU A 44 -13.28 10.03 14.01
C LEU A 44 -12.08 9.38 14.71
N ASN A 45 -10.85 9.70 14.28
CA ASN A 45 -9.61 9.18 14.83
C ASN A 45 -9.54 7.64 14.77
N ILE A 46 -10.12 7.02 13.72
CA ILE A 46 -9.91 5.61 13.41
C ILE A 46 -8.44 5.48 12.97
N ARG A 47 -7.59 5.07 13.92
CA ARG A 47 -6.13 5.06 13.75
C ARG A 47 -5.64 3.87 12.91
N ASN A 48 -4.45 4.04 12.34
CA ASN A 48 -3.64 3.01 11.69
C ASN A 48 -4.22 2.37 10.42
N LEU A 49 -5.05 3.10 9.67
CA LEU A 49 -5.41 2.71 8.31
C LEU A 49 -4.18 2.87 7.40
N GLN A 50 -3.44 1.79 7.22
CA GLN A 50 -2.25 1.71 6.40
C GLN A 50 -2.53 0.86 5.16
N HIS A 51 -2.00 1.32 4.04
CA HIS A 51 -1.94 0.58 2.80
C HIS A 51 -0.53 0.00 2.65
N PHE A 52 -0.45 -1.29 2.35
CA PHE A 52 0.82 -1.99 2.22
C PHE A 52 1.14 -2.27 0.76
N LEU A 53 2.39 -2.03 0.39
CA LEU A 53 2.94 -2.26 -0.95
C LEU A 53 4.17 -3.15 -0.82
N VAL A 54 4.34 -4.09 -1.73
CA VAL A 54 5.55 -4.93 -1.79
C VAL A 54 6.45 -4.41 -2.89
N LEU A 55 7.68 -4.03 -2.55
CA LEU A 55 8.68 -3.58 -3.51
C LEU A 55 9.73 -4.67 -3.68
N ILE A 56 9.98 -5.06 -4.92
CA ILE A 56 11.05 -5.98 -5.28
C ILE A 56 12.11 -5.18 -6.01
N LYS A 57 13.32 -5.16 -5.43
CA LYS A 57 14.52 -4.63 -6.08
C LYS A 57 15.30 -5.82 -6.65
N PRO A 58 15.32 -6.02 -7.97
CA PRO A 58 16.00 -7.14 -8.57
C PRO A 58 17.51 -7.11 -8.31
N SER A 59 18.14 -8.27 -8.16
CA SER A 59 19.58 -8.36 -7.89
C SER A 59 20.44 -8.04 -9.12
N SER A 60 19.88 -8.15 -10.33
CA SER A 60 20.58 -8.01 -11.61
C SER A 60 20.05 -6.89 -12.52
N SER A 61 19.16 -6.02 -12.03
CA SER A 61 18.60 -4.94 -12.85
C SER A 61 19.52 -3.72 -12.92
N ILE A 62 19.34 -2.93 -13.98
CA ILE A 62 19.87 -1.56 -14.09
C ILE A 62 19.47 -0.81 -12.80
N PRO A 63 20.34 0.03 -12.20
CA PRO A 63 20.20 0.51 -10.80
C PRO A 63 18.90 1.24 -10.40
N GLN A 64 17.96 1.44 -11.33
CA GLN A 64 16.82 2.34 -11.20
C GLN A 64 15.45 1.64 -11.29
N GLU A 65 15.39 0.33 -11.53
CA GLU A 65 14.11 -0.39 -11.64
C GLU A 65 13.72 -1.07 -10.33
N VAL A 66 12.53 -0.75 -9.83
CA VAL A 66 11.89 -1.39 -8.67
C VAL A 66 10.50 -1.82 -9.08
N ILE A 67 10.18 -3.09 -8.88
CA ILE A 67 8.86 -3.64 -9.18
C ILE A 67 7.99 -3.42 -7.95
N VAL A 68 6.79 -2.86 -8.12
CA VAL A 68 5.88 -2.55 -7.01
C VAL A 68 4.60 -3.35 -7.17
N PHE A 69 4.35 -4.26 -6.25
CA PHE A 69 3.08 -4.97 -6.16
C PHE A 69 2.13 -4.24 -5.23
N ASP A 70 0.95 -3.94 -5.76
CA ASP A 70 -0.10 -3.23 -5.06
C ASP A 70 -1.40 -4.05 -5.07
N PHE A 71 -1.98 -4.26 -3.89
CA PHE A 71 -3.27 -4.91 -3.73
C PHE A 71 -4.38 -3.85 -3.70
N GLN A 72 -5.09 -3.72 -4.83
CA GLN A 72 -6.17 -2.74 -4.96
C GLN A 72 -7.53 -3.43 -4.91
N PRO A 73 -8.57 -2.84 -4.30
CA PRO A 73 -9.94 -3.37 -4.41
C PRO A 73 -10.34 -3.53 -5.88
N VAL A 74 -11.14 -4.56 -6.19
CA VAL A 74 -11.66 -4.80 -7.56
C VAL A 74 -12.40 -3.57 -8.08
N ASN A 75 -13.19 -2.92 -7.22
CA ASN A 75 -13.83 -1.64 -7.50
C ASN A 75 -13.47 -0.63 -6.40
N PRO A 76 -12.44 0.20 -6.61
CA PRO A 76 -11.98 1.15 -5.60
C PRO A 76 -12.96 2.33 -5.41
N GLU A 77 -13.86 2.59 -6.36
CA GLU A 77 -14.91 3.61 -6.25
C GLU A 77 -16.16 3.12 -5.49
N SER A 78 -16.20 1.83 -5.12
CA SER A 78 -17.31 1.26 -4.37
C SER A 78 -17.33 1.77 -2.93
N ILE A 79 -18.49 2.28 -2.53
CA ILE A 79 -18.80 2.61 -1.13
C ILE A 79 -18.69 1.35 -0.25
N ASP A 80 -19.14 0.20 -0.73
CA ASP A 80 -19.11 -1.06 0.01
C ASP A 80 -17.68 -1.51 0.31
N ALA A 81 -16.75 -1.26 -0.63
CA ALA A 81 -15.33 -1.52 -0.42
C ALA A 81 -14.78 -0.63 0.72
N ALA A 82 -15.09 0.66 0.72
CA ALA A 82 -14.66 1.59 1.78
C ALA A 82 -15.23 1.18 3.16
N ILE A 83 -16.52 0.88 3.23
CA ILE A 83 -17.17 0.43 4.48
C ILE A 83 -16.55 -0.88 4.96
N SER A 84 -16.30 -1.84 4.06
CA SER A 84 -15.72 -3.13 4.41
C SER A 84 -14.30 -2.98 4.95
N ILE A 85 -13.47 -2.14 4.35
CA ILE A 85 -12.12 -1.84 4.85
C ILE A 85 -12.19 -1.25 6.27
N LEU A 86 -13.02 -0.23 6.49
CA LEU A 86 -13.18 0.39 7.80
C LEU A 86 -13.76 -0.57 8.86
N SER A 87 -14.55 -1.55 8.42
CA SER A 87 -15.12 -2.59 9.27
C SER A 87 -14.17 -3.76 9.54
N GLY A 88 -12.95 -3.73 8.99
CA GLY A 88 -12.00 -4.84 9.09
C GLY A 88 -12.45 -6.12 8.36
N LYS A 89 -13.38 -6.00 7.40
CA LYS A 89 -13.87 -7.11 6.59
C LYS A 89 -12.95 -7.35 5.39
N SER A 90 -12.94 -8.58 4.90
CA SER A 90 -12.26 -8.93 3.65
C SER A 90 -12.88 -8.19 2.47
N VAL A 91 -12.04 -7.66 1.59
CA VAL A 91 -12.45 -6.99 0.35
C VAL A 91 -11.83 -7.71 -0.84
N PRO A 92 -12.61 -8.03 -1.89
CA PRO A 92 -12.06 -8.58 -3.12
C PRO A 92 -11.03 -7.63 -3.72
N GLY A 93 -9.84 -8.16 -3.98
CA GLY A 93 -8.70 -7.39 -4.50
C GLY A 93 -8.16 -7.94 -5.81
N ILE A 94 -7.46 -7.09 -6.54
CA ILE A 94 -6.66 -7.39 -7.72
C ILE A 94 -5.20 -7.00 -7.43
N LEU A 95 -4.28 -7.87 -7.83
CA LEU A 95 -2.85 -7.58 -7.79
C LEU A 95 -2.49 -6.73 -9.01
N LYS A 96 -1.86 -5.57 -8.78
CA LYS A 96 -1.27 -4.74 -9.83
C LYS A 96 0.25 -4.75 -9.68
N VAL A 97 0.95 -4.66 -10.81
CA VAL A 97 2.42 -4.60 -10.96
C VAL A 97 2.80 -3.25 -11.56
#